data_AF-A0A416XX13-F1
#
_entry.id   AF-A0A416XX13-F1
#
_cell.length_a   1.000
_cell.length_b   1.000
_cell.length_c   1.000
_cell.angle_alpha   90.00
_cell.angle_beta   90.00
_cell.angle_gamma   90.00
#
_symmetry.space_group_name_H-M   'P 1'
#
loop_
_entity.id
_entity.type
_entity.pdbx_description
1 polymer ?
#
loop_
_entity_poly.entity_id
_entity_poly.type
_entity_poly.pdbx_seq_one_letter_code
_entity_poly.pdbx_strand_id
1 'polypeptide(L)'
;MLWDDFLNSKVNAFQDVLNSRIYIDKTGLLEYTNSVIDTTSKFICNSRPRRFGKSITADMMTAYYSRSLDTEEMFEKLNIGQAANQKIQDEYQTADS
;
A
#
# COMPACT_ATOMS: atom_id res chain seq x y z
N MET A 1 -3.74 -24.10 2.03
CA MET A 1 -3.73 -23.98 0.56
C MET A 1 -5.05 -23.44 -0.01
N LEU A 2 -6.21 -24.08 0.12
CA LEU A 2 -7.49 -23.50 -0.38
C LEU A 2 -8.16 -22.51 0.60
N TRP A 3 -7.91 -22.68 1.90
CA TRP A 3 -8.44 -21.83 2.96
C TRP A 3 -7.73 -20.48 3.08
N ASP A 4 -6.42 -20.46 2.83
CA ASP A 4 -5.62 -19.24 2.86
C ASP A 4 -6.05 -18.28 1.73
N ASP A 5 -6.31 -18.82 0.54
CA ASP A 5 -6.84 -18.05 -0.60
C ASP A 5 -8.23 -17.47 -0.33
N PHE A 6 -9.07 -18.21 0.40
CA PHE A 6 -10.39 -17.72 0.77
C PHE A 6 -10.32 -16.57 1.78
N LEU A 7 -9.54 -16.74 2.85
CA LEU A 7 -9.43 -15.75 3.93
C LEU A 7 -8.60 -14.52 3.53
N ASN A 8 -7.59 -14.69 2.67
CA ASN A 8 -6.65 -13.64 2.29
C ASN A 8 -6.77 -13.21 0.82
N SER A 9 -7.91 -13.49 0.18
CA SER A 9 -8.17 -13.22 -1.24
C SER A 9 -7.76 -11.83 -1.71
N LYS A 10 -7.87 -10.82 -0.84
CA LYS A 10 -7.53 -9.43 -1.14
C LYS A 10 -6.02 -9.16 -1.18
N VAL A 11 -5.29 -9.74 -0.24
CA VAL A 11 -3.82 -9.65 -0.21
C VAL A 11 -3.25 -10.40 -1.41
N ASN A 12 -3.76 -11.60 -1.69
CA ASN A 12 -3.34 -12.40 -2.84
C ASN A 12 -3.65 -11.68 -4.16
N ALA A 13 -4.81 -11.03 -4.28
CA ALA A 13 -5.16 -10.23 -5.45
C ALA A 13 -4.19 -9.05 -5.67
N PHE A 14 -3.70 -8.41 -4.60
CA PHE A 14 -2.70 -7.36 -4.74
C PHE A 14 -1.34 -7.94 -5.16
N GLN A 15 -0.94 -9.11 -4.65
CA GLN A 15 0.27 -9.79 -5.09
C GLN A 15 0.22 -10.14 -6.59
N ASP A 16 -0.92 -10.60 -7.10
CA ASP A 16 -1.13 -10.84 -8.53
C ASP A 16 -0.99 -9.56 -9.36
N VAL A 17 -1.45 -8.43 -8.82
CA VAL A 17 -1.26 -7.11 -9.44
C VAL A 17 0.23 -6.75 -9.48
N LEU A 18 0.99 -6.94 -8.40
CA LEU A 18 2.44 -6.67 -8.38
C LEU A 18 3.20 -7.54 -9.39
N ASN A 19 2.75 -8.77 -9.58
CA ASN A 19 3.33 -9.70 -10.56
C ASN A 19 2.94 -9.36 -12.02
N SER A 20 1.99 -8.45 -12.23
CA SER A 20 1.51 -8.08 -13.55
C SER A 20 2.50 -7.16 -14.28
N ARG A 21 2.85 -7.50 -15.53
CA ARG A 21 3.80 -6.73 -16.38
C ARG A 21 3.47 -5.24 -16.53
N ILE A 22 2.20 -4.88 -16.44
CA ILE A 22 1.70 -3.53 -16.70
C ILE A 22 1.33 -2.76 -15.43
N TYR A 23 1.72 -3.25 -14.25
CA TYR A 23 1.46 -2.53 -13.01
C TYR A 23 2.26 -1.23 -12.97
N ILE A 24 1.57 -0.15 -12.60
CA ILE A 24 2.18 1.15 -12.32
C ILE A 24 2.00 1.40 -10.83
N ASP A 25 3.11 1.62 -10.14
CA ASP A 25 3.12 1.81 -8.70
C ASP A 25 2.35 3.08 -8.30
N LYS A 26 1.31 2.87 -7.48
CA LYS A 26 0.45 3.92 -6.91
C LYS A 26 0.46 3.93 -5.39
N THR A 27 1.41 3.24 -4.77
CA THR A 27 1.54 3.16 -3.30
C THR A 27 1.81 4.50 -2.64
N GLY A 28 2.27 5.52 -3.38
CA GLY A 28 2.32 6.90 -2.88
C GLY A 28 0.97 7.46 -2.41
N LEU A 29 -0.16 6.87 -2.85
CA LEU A 29 -1.48 7.19 -2.30
C LEU A 29 -1.57 6.88 -0.79
N LEU A 30 -0.86 5.86 -0.32
CA LEU A 30 -0.82 5.45 1.09
C LEU A 30 -0.12 6.51 1.94
N GLU A 31 0.88 7.22 1.41
CA GLU A 31 1.54 8.30 2.14
C GLU A 31 0.56 9.43 2.47
N TYR A 32 -0.22 9.88 1.47
CA TYR A 32 -1.28 10.85 1.71
C TYR A 32 -2.36 10.29 2.64
N THR A 33 -2.75 9.03 2.46
CA THR A 33 -3.77 8.40 3.30
C THR A 33 -3.32 8.37 4.76
N ASN A 34 -2.07 7.98 5.02
CA ASN A 34 -1.47 7.96 6.36
C ASN A 34 -1.42 9.35 6.99
N SER A 35 -1.14 10.41 6.22
CA SER A 35 -1.06 11.77 6.77
C SER A 35 -2.42 12.34 7.19
N VAL A 36 -3.53 11.81 6.65
CA VAL A 36 -4.88 12.31 6.94
C VAL A 36 -5.74 11.35 7.78
N ILE A 37 -5.30 10.10 8.02
CA ILE A 37 -6.14 9.04 8.59
C ILE A 37 -6.76 9.39 9.95
N ASP A 38 -6.01 10.07 10.82
CA ASP A 38 -6.44 10.48 12.16
C ASP A 38 -6.93 11.94 12.21
N THR A 39 -7.33 12.49 11.06
CA THR A 39 -7.76 13.89 10.94
C THR A 39 -9.24 14.02 10.57
N THR A 40 -9.74 15.25 10.51
CA THR A 40 -11.07 15.55 9.94
C THR A 40 -11.11 15.38 8.41
N SER A 41 -9.95 15.33 7.76
CA SER A 41 -9.79 15.17 6.30
C SER A 41 -9.66 13.71 5.85
N LYS A 42 -9.91 12.73 6.72
CA LYS A 42 -9.76 11.29 6.45
C LYS A 42 -10.67 10.70 5.36
N PHE A 43 -11.66 11.45 4.88
CA PHE A 43 -12.64 10.97 3.91
C PHE A 43 -12.09 11.08 2.48
N ILE A 44 -11.54 9.99 1.96
CA ILE A 44 -10.92 9.94 0.63
C ILE A 44 -11.88 9.29 -0.38
N CYS A 45 -12.07 9.94 -1.54
CA CYS A 45 -12.86 9.40 -2.64
C CYS A 45 -11.96 8.93 -3.78
N ASN A 46 -11.96 7.62 -4.07
CA ASN A 46 -11.34 7.07 -5.27
C ASN A 46 -12.33 7.02 -6.46
N SER A 47 -12.77 8.19 -6.94
CA SER A 47 -13.66 8.32 -8.10
C SER A 47 -12.90 8.11 -9.41
N ARG A 48 -13.42 7.26 -10.30
CA ARG A 48 -12.83 6.74 -11.57
C ARG A 48 -13.93 5.99 -12.36
N PRO A 49 -13.87 5.87 -13.70
CA PRO A 49 -14.83 5.06 -14.46
C PRO A 49 -14.74 3.55 -14.18
N ARG A 50 -15.71 2.77 -14.69
CA ARG A 50 -15.73 1.30 -14.58
C ARG A 50 -14.45 0.70 -15.17
N ARG A 51 -13.84 -0.29 -14.47
CA ARG A 51 -12.57 -0.98 -14.82
C ARG A 51 -11.28 -0.15 -14.74
N PHE A 52 -11.31 1.05 -14.14
CA PHE A 52 -10.10 1.85 -13.93
C PHE A 52 -9.37 1.56 -12.60
N GLY A 53 -9.32 0.28 -12.20
CA GLY A 53 -8.45 -0.15 -11.09
C GLY A 53 -8.87 0.29 -9.69
N LYS A 54 -10.16 0.58 -9.44
CA LYS A 54 -10.65 0.88 -8.08
C LYS A 54 -10.41 -0.27 -7.12
N SER A 55 -10.75 -1.48 -7.55
CA SER A 55 -10.58 -2.70 -6.75
C SER A 55 -9.11 -2.92 -6.43
N ILE A 56 -8.21 -2.69 -7.40
CA ILE A 56 -6.76 -2.75 -7.16
C ILE A 56 -6.34 -1.82 -6.03
N THR A 57 -6.84 -0.58 -6.00
CA THR A 57 -6.54 0.34 -4.89
C THR A 57 -7.07 -0.18 -3.55
N ALA A 58 -8.27 -0.79 -3.53
CA ALA A 58 -8.82 -1.38 -2.31
C ALA A 58 -8.04 -2.62 -1.84
N ASP A 59 -7.62 -3.48 -2.77
CA ASP A 59 -6.80 -4.67 -2.52
C ASP A 59 -5.41 -4.25 -1.99
N MET A 60 -4.79 -3.21 -2.58
CA MET A 60 -3.57 -2.56 -2.08
C MET A 60 -3.72 -2.03 -0.65
N MET A 61 -4.79 -1.27 -0.38
CA MET A 61 -5.06 -0.75 0.98
C MET A 61 -5.29 -1.89 1.98
N THR A 62 -5.94 -2.97 1.56
CA THR A 62 -6.14 -4.16 2.41
C THR A 62 -4.82 -4.83 2.71
N ALA A 63 -3.96 -5.03 1.71
CA ALA A 63 -2.63 -5.58 1.92
C ALA A 63 -1.80 -4.73 2.88
N TYR A 64 -1.82 -3.40 2.73
CA TYR A 64 -1.00 -2.49 3.54
C TYR A 64 -1.45 -2.37 5.01
N TYR A 65 -2.76 -2.28 5.27
CA TYR A 65 -3.27 -2.04 6.63
C TYR A 65 -3.69 -3.32 7.37
N SER A 66 -3.79 -4.46 6.68
CA SER A 66 -4.12 -5.73 7.33
C SER A 66 -2.99 -6.17 8.25
N ARG A 67 -3.35 -6.70 9.43
CA ARG A 67 -2.42 -7.33 10.38
C ARG A 67 -2.51 -8.86 10.37
N SER A 68 -3.34 -9.42 9.49
CA SER A 68 -3.60 -10.86 9.43
C SER A 68 -2.49 -11.65 8.73
N LEU A 69 -1.67 -10.98 7.92
CA LEU A 69 -0.53 -11.53 7.20
C LEU A 69 0.64 -10.57 7.28
N ASP A 70 1.85 -11.13 7.24
CA ASP A 70 3.05 -10.35 7.00
C ASP A 70 3.13 -10.00 5.51
N THR A 71 3.07 -8.70 5.21
CA THR A 71 3.06 -8.15 3.84
C THR A 71 4.12 -7.09 3.64
N GLU A 72 5.04 -6.91 4.60
CA GLU A 72 6.04 -5.84 4.58
C GLU A 72 6.92 -5.91 3.32
N GLU A 73 7.35 -7.11 2.94
CA GLU A 73 8.14 -7.37 1.73
C GLU A 73 7.42 -6.94 0.44
N MET A 74 6.07 -6.94 0.42
CA MET A 74 5.31 -6.51 -0.76
C MET A 74 5.51 -5.01 -1.05
N PHE A 75 5.80 -4.21 -0.02
CA PHE A 75 5.87 -2.76 -0.11
C PHE A 75 7.31 -2.21 -0.06
N GLU A 76 8.27 -3.01 0.40
CA GLU A 76 9.68 -2.61 0.57
C GLU A 76 10.27 -1.93 -0.68
N LYS A 77 10.04 -2.52 -1.86
CA LYS A 77 10.60 -2.04 -3.13
C LYS A 77 9.72 -0.99 -3.84
N LEU A 78 8.51 -0.75 -3.33
CA LEU A 78 7.57 0.22 -3.89
C LEU A 78 7.85 1.63 -3.35
N ASN A 79 7.27 2.63 -3.99
CA ASN A 79 7.46 4.05 -3.67
C ASN A 79 7.20 4.33 -2.17
N ILE A 80 6.20 3.70 -1.56
CA ILE A 80 5.92 3.88 -0.13
C ILE A 80 7.05 3.33 0.78
N GLY A 81 7.62 2.17 0.44
CA GLY A 81 8.72 1.58 1.20
C GLY A 81 10.02 2.39 1.04
N GLN A 82 10.31 2.84 -0.17
CA GLN A 82 11.45 3.72 -0.44
C GLN A 82 11.33 5.07 0.30
N ALA A 83 10.13 5.67 0.33
CA ALA A 83 9.88 6.91 1.05
C ALA A 83 10.04 6.75 2.58
N ALA A 84 9.61 5.61 3.14
CA ALA A 84 9.83 5.30 4.55
C ALA A 84 11.32 5.16 4.87
N ASN A 85 12.06 4.43 4.03
CA ASN A 85 13.51 4.28 4.19
C ASN A 85 14.24 5.61 4.11
N GLN A 86 13.86 6.50 3.19
CA GLN A 86 14.47 7.82 3.08
C GLN A 86 14.27 8.65 4.35
N LYS A 87 13.06 8.68 4.90
CA LYS A 87 12.76 9.41 6.16
C LYS A 87 13.62 8.91 7.32
N ILE A 88 13.80 7.60 7.42
CA ILE A 88 14.67 6.98 8.43
C ILE A 88 16.12 7.45 8.25
N GLN A 89 16.65 7.48 7.02
CA GLN A 89 18.01 7.98 6.76
C GLN A 89 18.15 9.47 7.11
N ASP A 90 17.15 10.28 6.76
CA ASP A 90 17.14 11.71 7.06
C ASP A 90 17.14 11.97 8.58
N GLU A 91 16.37 11.19 9.36
CA GLU A 91 16.36 11.26 10.82
C GLU A 91 17.74 10.94 11.42
N TYR A 92 18.41 9.87 10.97
CA TYR A 92 19.77 9.54 11.41
C TYR A 92 20.77 10.66 11.08
N GLN A 93 20.66 11.27 9.89
CA GLN A 93 21.54 12.36 9.47
C GLN A 93 21.36 13.63 10.33
N THR A 94 20.14 13.91 10.81
CA THR A 94 19.84 15.05 11.70
C THR A 94 20.21 14.81 13.17
N ALA A 95 20.33 13.56 13.61
CA ALA A 95 20.70 13.22 14.98
C ALA A 95 22.21 13.32 15.25
N ASP A 96 23.03 13.22 14.19
CA ASP A 96 24.49 13.34 14.23
C ASP A 96 25.01 14.79 14.03
N SER A 97 24.10 15.78 13.97
CA SER A 97 24.39 17.23 13.82
C SER A 97 23.96 18.03 15.05
#